data_AF-A0A258TAQ2-F1
#
_entry.id   AF-A0A258TAQ2-F1
#
_cell.length_a   1.000
_cell.length_b   1.000
_cell.length_c   1.000
_cell.angle_alpha   90.00
_cell.angle_beta   90.00
_cell.angle_gamma   90.00
#
_symmetry.space_group_name_H-M   'P 1'
#
loop_
_entity.id
_entity.type
_entity.pdbx_description
1 polymer ?
#
loop_
_entity_poly.entity_id
_entity_poly.type
_entity_poly.pdbx_seq_one_letter_code
_entity_poly.pdbx_strand_id
1 'polypeptide(L)'
;MTRWLLALFLMVGLSAPARADDISAAGRGVVRIVTIASADSEVVGFGHGSGIAIAPNRVVTNAHVVELAARYPANVVIGVVPSEGTKSYQGKLIAYDAQRDLALIEFTGTRLPPLTLFSGGVDDGEAVIALGYPGNVDVATAQSAADFIKPLGPVRSQGGFAGRRSLTGIQVLLHTAGIARGNSGGPLLDQCGRVIGVNSAITKAEEGDASFGFAIANSELVAFLNEAKQPFASTGVPCTSIDERLRQDREAASAASEARDAQSRADAARAAEARATALDAARLAGERRRENYIALAAVLLVAGALAIGGAALLETRSRRREAIGAAALGGVLFIASAVVFFIRPFDVVLPETAASPSPAPTAAARFGKMLCRVAPERSRINLSTPKDVTIDWERDGCMNGRTQYAENGSKWDRILVPNEDQTVSILEYDAAAQTYTDSRYYLTASQMEQARKLRSAVKFKACTTSEAERLALQQQQIAIRDALPPRPDEWLVYRCTPAS
;
A
#
# COMPACT_ATOMS: atom_id res chain seq x y z
N MET A 1 32.25 -42.88 13.68
CA MET A 1 32.72 -41.53 13.32
C MET A 1 32.20 -41.14 11.93
N THR A 2 30.88 -41.11 11.73
CA THR A 2 30.28 -40.95 10.39
C THR A 2 28.87 -40.36 10.50
N ARG A 3 28.71 -39.18 11.11
CA ARG A 3 27.42 -38.46 11.16
C ARG A 3 27.53 -36.93 11.25
N TRP A 4 28.63 -36.32 10.76
CA TRP A 4 28.91 -34.88 10.95
C TRP A 4 29.34 -34.15 9.67
N LEU A 5 28.88 -34.55 8.49
CA LEU A 5 29.27 -33.90 7.22
C LEU A 5 28.12 -33.63 6.24
N LEU A 6 26.87 -33.54 6.70
CA LEU A 6 25.71 -33.29 5.82
C LEU A 6 24.91 -32.01 6.14
N ALA A 7 25.45 -31.12 6.98
CA ALA A 7 24.74 -29.93 7.46
C ALA A 7 25.40 -28.60 7.07
N LEU A 8 26.23 -28.55 6.02
CA LEU A 8 26.94 -27.32 5.63
C LEU A 8 26.78 -26.92 4.15
N PHE A 9 25.69 -27.34 3.49
CA PHE A 9 25.48 -27.03 2.07
C PHE A 9 24.10 -26.41 1.72
N LEU A 10 23.46 -25.75 2.68
CA LEU A 10 22.15 -25.12 2.45
C LEU A 10 21.97 -23.79 3.20
N MET A 11 23.02 -22.96 3.20
CA MET A 11 22.90 -21.53 3.49
C MET A 11 23.71 -20.71 2.48
N VAL A 12 23.49 -20.98 1.20
CA VAL A 12 23.63 -19.93 0.19
C VAL A 12 22.24 -19.35 0.03
N GLY A 13 21.98 -18.21 0.69
CA GLY A 13 20.90 -17.35 0.31
C GLY A 13 21.16 -16.90 -1.11
N LEU A 14 20.68 -17.67 -2.09
CA LEU A 14 20.55 -17.19 -3.45
C LEU A 14 19.60 -16.00 -3.36
N SER A 15 20.17 -14.80 -3.42
CA SER A 15 19.43 -13.61 -3.81
C SER A 15 18.71 -13.99 -5.10
N ALA A 16 17.41 -14.30 -5.00
CA ALA A 16 16.64 -14.68 -6.16
C ALA A 16 16.82 -13.56 -7.18
N PRO A 17 17.25 -13.85 -8.42
CA PRO A 17 17.32 -12.80 -9.43
C PRO A 17 15.95 -12.17 -9.49
N ALA A 18 15.88 -10.84 -9.54
CA ALA A 18 14.63 -10.18 -9.84
C ALA A 18 13.96 -10.86 -11.03
N ARG A 19 12.65 -11.06 -10.91
CA ARG A 19 11.88 -11.70 -11.97
C ARG A 19 12.08 -10.91 -13.25
N ALA A 20 12.20 -11.64 -14.37
CA ALA A 20 12.32 -11.05 -15.70
C ALA A 20 11.24 -10.00 -15.98
N ASP A 21 10.11 -10.07 -15.28
CA ASP A 21 8.94 -9.20 -15.37
C ASP A 21 9.22 -7.74 -14.99
N ASP A 22 9.87 -7.45 -13.85
CA ASP A 22 10.12 -6.07 -13.38
C ASP A 22 11.02 -5.30 -14.37
N ILE A 23 12.07 -5.96 -14.85
CA ILE A 23 13.00 -5.39 -15.84
C ILE A 23 12.31 -5.20 -17.19
N SER A 24 11.46 -6.15 -17.60
CA SER A 24 10.67 -6.02 -18.83
C SER A 24 9.69 -4.86 -18.72
N ALA A 25 9.11 -4.65 -17.54
CA ALA A 25 8.23 -3.52 -17.28
C ALA A 25 8.95 -2.17 -17.35
N ALA A 26 10.13 -2.07 -16.73
CA ALA A 26 11.00 -0.90 -16.84
C ALA A 26 11.44 -0.67 -18.31
N GLY A 27 11.71 -1.74 -19.05
CA GLY A 27 12.09 -1.68 -20.46
C GLY A 27 11.09 -0.94 -21.36
N ARG A 28 9.81 -0.86 -20.97
CA ARG A 28 8.79 -0.11 -21.73
C ARG A 28 8.92 1.40 -21.67
N GLY A 29 9.62 1.92 -20.67
CA GLY A 29 9.98 3.33 -20.59
C GLY A 29 11.38 3.63 -21.12
N VAL A 30 12.06 2.63 -21.69
CA VAL A 30 13.33 2.81 -22.39
C VAL A 30 13.04 2.99 -23.87
N VAL A 31 13.68 3.98 -24.49
CA VAL A 31 13.45 4.33 -25.90
C VAL A 31 14.76 4.38 -26.66
N ARG A 32 14.71 4.12 -27.97
CA ARG A 32 15.84 4.42 -28.85
C ARG A 32 15.73 5.90 -29.25
N ILE A 33 16.81 6.62 -29.09
CA ILE A 33 16.95 8.00 -29.58
C ILE A 33 17.73 7.93 -30.88
N VAL A 34 17.22 8.57 -31.93
CA VAL A 34 17.93 8.72 -33.20
C VAL A 34 18.08 10.19 -33.54
N THR A 35 19.20 10.56 -34.16
CA THR A 35 19.41 11.89 -34.72
C THR A 35 19.66 11.77 -36.21
N ILE A 36 18.86 12.45 -37.02
CA ILE A 36 18.95 12.41 -38.47
C ILE A 36 19.35 13.81 -38.93
N ALA A 37 20.55 13.92 -39.50
CA ALA A 37 21.04 15.14 -40.11
C ALA A 37 20.72 15.16 -41.60
N SER A 38 20.13 16.26 -42.08
CA SER A 38 19.75 16.43 -43.47
C SER A 38 20.38 17.68 -44.09
N ALA A 39 20.87 17.53 -45.32
CA ALA A 39 21.29 18.62 -46.18
C ALA A 39 20.65 18.40 -47.56
N ASP A 40 20.06 19.43 -48.14
CA ASP A 40 19.38 19.38 -49.46
C ASP A 40 18.38 18.23 -49.62
N SER A 41 17.66 17.90 -48.54
CA SER A 41 16.70 16.78 -48.45
C SER A 41 17.31 15.38 -48.54
N GLU A 42 18.64 15.25 -48.46
CA GLU A 42 19.36 13.98 -48.30
C GLU A 42 19.77 13.76 -46.85
N VAL A 43 19.78 12.51 -46.40
CA VAL A 43 20.30 12.12 -45.07
C VAL A 43 21.81 12.04 -45.15
N VAL A 44 22.49 13.00 -44.50
CA VAL A 44 23.96 13.12 -44.52
C VAL A 44 24.61 12.66 -43.21
N GLY A 45 23.81 12.39 -42.17
CA GLY A 45 24.31 11.88 -40.90
C GLY A 45 23.24 11.16 -40.09
N PHE A 46 23.66 10.10 -39.40
CA PHE A 46 22.79 9.30 -38.54
C PHE A 46 23.51 8.99 -37.22
N GLY A 47 22.85 9.33 -36.11
CA GLY A 47 23.28 9.00 -34.76
C GLY A 47 22.19 8.22 -34.04
N HIS A 48 22.58 7.38 -33.09
CA HIS A 48 21.63 6.65 -32.25
C HIS A 48 22.16 6.45 -30.84
N GLY A 49 21.23 6.32 -29.91
CA GLY A 49 21.45 6.04 -28.50
C GLY A 49 20.18 5.54 -27.84
N SER A 50 20.16 5.56 -26.53
CA SER A 50 19.04 5.16 -25.71
C SER A 50 18.53 6.34 -24.89
N GLY A 51 17.33 6.23 -24.33
CA GLY A 51 16.75 7.23 -23.46
C GLY A 51 15.84 6.61 -22.41
N ILE A 52 15.62 7.35 -21.33
CA ILE A 52 14.80 6.98 -20.17
C ILE A 52 13.60 7.92 -20.10
N ALA A 53 12.38 7.40 -20.16
CA ALA A 53 11.18 8.17 -19.88
C ALA A 53 11.18 8.60 -18.41
N ILE A 54 11.27 9.90 -18.14
CA ILE A 54 11.17 10.49 -16.78
C ILE A 54 9.76 11.03 -16.49
N ALA A 55 8.96 11.19 -17.54
CA ALA A 55 7.58 11.62 -17.53
C ALA A 55 6.90 11.10 -18.81
N PRO A 56 5.57 11.10 -18.89
CA PRO A 56 4.86 10.47 -20.01
C PRO A 56 5.24 10.99 -21.39
N ASN A 57 5.66 12.24 -21.50
CA ASN A 57 6.02 12.91 -22.75
C ASN A 57 7.48 13.43 -22.76
N ARG A 58 8.32 12.97 -21.81
CA ARG A 58 9.69 13.48 -21.68
C ARG A 58 10.70 12.39 -21.34
N VAL A 59 11.83 12.44 -22.04
CA VAL A 59 12.89 11.44 -22.01
C VAL A 59 14.22 12.11 -21.71
N VAL A 60 14.99 11.52 -20.80
CA VAL A 60 16.40 11.86 -20.60
C VAL A 60 17.27 10.96 -21.46
N THR A 61 18.34 11.52 -22.01
CA THR A 61 19.41 10.78 -22.70
C THR A 61 20.75 11.43 -22.38
N ASN A 62 21.84 10.95 -22.97
CA ASN A 62 23.13 11.61 -22.87
C ASN A 62 23.21 12.84 -23.79
N ALA A 63 23.97 13.86 -23.38
CA ALA A 63 24.17 15.05 -24.19
C ALA A 63 24.87 14.73 -25.52
N HIS A 64 25.87 13.85 -25.51
CA HIS A 64 26.57 13.47 -26.73
C HIS A 64 25.67 12.75 -27.76
N VAL A 65 24.60 12.08 -27.32
CA VAL A 65 23.63 11.41 -28.23
C VAL A 65 22.87 12.44 -29.08
N VAL A 66 22.63 13.63 -28.54
CA VAL A 66 21.87 14.71 -29.20
C VAL A 66 22.73 15.93 -29.55
N GLU A 67 24.06 15.81 -29.46
CA GLU A 67 24.98 16.94 -29.65
C GLU A 67 24.83 17.60 -31.02
N LEU A 68 24.66 16.80 -32.08
CA LEU A 68 24.43 17.33 -33.43
C LEU A 68 23.13 18.15 -33.52
N ALA A 69 22.08 17.72 -32.81
CA ALA A 69 20.82 18.45 -32.75
C ALA A 69 20.94 19.75 -31.94
N ALA A 70 21.79 19.78 -30.91
CA ALA A 70 22.09 20.99 -30.16
C ALA A 70 22.92 22.00 -30.98
N ARG A 71 23.89 21.52 -31.77
CA ARG A 71 24.77 22.36 -32.61
C ARG A 71 24.09 22.86 -33.89
N TYR A 72 23.24 22.04 -34.52
CA TYR A 72 22.62 22.33 -35.82
C TYR A 72 21.10 22.10 -35.81
N PRO A 73 20.33 22.86 -35.00
CA PRO A 73 18.91 22.60 -34.77
C PRO A 73 18.01 22.76 -36.00
N ALA A 74 18.47 23.47 -37.05
CA ALA A 74 17.74 23.63 -38.30
C ALA A 74 17.88 22.43 -39.25
N ASN A 75 18.90 21.59 -39.05
CA ASN A 75 19.29 20.53 -39.99
C ASN A 75 19.18 19.13 -39.38
N VAL A 76 19.03 19.04 -38.05
CA VAL A 76 19.06 17.76 -37.34
C VAL A 76 17.76 17.55 -36.59
N VAL A 77 17.09 16.43 -36.89
CA VAL A 77 15.86 16.02 -36.24
C VAL A 77 16.15 14.95 -35.21
N ILE A 78 15.56 15.08 -34.01
CA ILE A 78 15.57 14.05 -32.97
C ILE A 78 14.34 13.16 -33.18
N GLY A 79 14.54 11.85 -33.25
CA GLY A 79 13.49 10.84 -33.23
C GLY A 79 13.49 10.08 -31.91
N VAL A 80 12.33 9.98 -31.27
CA VAL A 80 12.07 9.13 -30.12
C VAL A 80 11.34 7.88 -30.62
N VAL A 81 11.96 6.72 -30.47
CA VAL A 81 11.44 5.43 -30.93
C VAL A 81 11.10 4.58 -29.70
N PRO A 82 9.81 4.42 -29.36
CA PRO A 82 9.41 3.64 -28.20
C PRO A 82 9.77 2.16 -28.31
N SER A 83 9.71 1.45 -27.18
CA SER A 83 9.91 0.00 -27.14
C SER A 83 8.76 -0.81 -27.77
N GLU A 84 7.58 -0.21 -27.84
CA GLU A 84 6.33 -0.82 -28.31
C GLU A 84 5.56 0.14 -29.22
N GLY A 85 4.62 -0.39 -30.01
CA GLY A 85 3.82 0.38 -30.95
C GLY A 85 4.37 0.32 -32.37
N THR A 86 3.95 1.27 -33.21
CA THR A 86 4.17 1.20 -34.67
C THR A 86 4.84 2.42 -35.28
N LYS A 87 5.09 3.47 -34.49
CA LYS A 87 5.60 4.76 -34.98
C LYS A 87 6.69 5.30 -34.07
N SER A 88 7.58 6.09 -34.67
CA SER A 88 8.50 7.00 -33.98
C SER A 88 7.89 8.40 -33.89
N TYR A 89 8.40 9.20 -32.97
CA TYR A 89 7.88 10.53 -32.66
C TYR A 89 9.01 11.55 -32.73
N GLN A 90 8.74 12.73 -33.29
CA GLN A 90 9.71 13.81 -33.29
C GLN A 90 9.91 14.34 -31.86
N GLY A 91 11.17 14.45 -31.46
CA GLY A 91 11.59 15.02 -30.19
C GLY A 91 12.06 16.47 -30.34
N LYS A 92 11.86 17.26 -29.27
CA LYS A 92 12.37 18.61 -29.10
C LYS A 92 13.33 18.63 -27.92
N LEU A 93 14.53 19.17 -28.12
CA LEU A 93 15.50 19.37 -27.05
C LEU A 93 15.03 20.49 -26.11
N ILE A 94 14.89 20.18 -24.83
CA ILE A 94 14.39 21.09 -23.78
C ILE A 94 15.49 21.59 -22.88
N ALA A 95 16.42 20.70 -22.49
CA ALA A 95 17.58 21.04 -21.70
C ALA A 95 18.79 20.22 -22.19
N TYR A 96 19.97 20.81 -22.08
CA TYR A 96 21.21 20.23 -22.58
C TYR A 96 22.36 20.65 -21.65
N ASP A 97 23.07 19.66 -21.11
CA ASP A 97 24.21 19.84 -20.24
C ASP A 97 25.37 18.95 -20.71
N ALA A 98 26.31 19.55 -21.44
CA ALA A 98 27.48 18.86 -21.94
C ALA A 98 28.47 18.46 -20.82
N GLN A 99 28.46 19.15 -19.68
CA GLN A 99 29.39 18.85 -18.59
C GLN A 99 28.97 17.59 -17.85
N ARG A 100 27.67 17.43 -17.56
CA ARG A 100 27.12 16.21 -16.95
C ARG A 100 26.82 15.10 -17.95
N ASP A 101 26.95 15.39 -19.25
CA ASP A 101 26.57 14.53 -20.36
C ASP A 101 25.09 14.09 -20.28
N LEU A 102 24.18 15.05 -20.03
CA LEU A 102 22.74 14.82 -19.92
C LEU A 102 21.94 15.77 -20.81
N ALA A 103 20.85 15.27 -21.37
CA ALA A 103 19.89 16.05 -22.16
C ALA A 103 18.46 15.61 -21.87
N LEU A 104 17.51 16.55 -21.98
CA LEU A 104 16.08 16.33 -21.80
C LEU A 104 15.36 16.61 -23.11
N ILE A 105 14.58 15.64 -23.57
CA ILE A 105 13.79 15.69 -24.80
C ILE A 105 12.31 15.64 -24.44
N GLU A 106 11.50 16.48 -25.08
CA GLU A 106 10.04 16.40 -25.06
C GLU A 106 9.52 15.91 -26.41
N PHE A 107 8.46 15.11 -26.40
CA PHE A 107 7.82 14.62 -27.62
C PHE A 107 6.30 14.61 -27.43
N THR A 108 5.55 14.46 -28.52
CA THR A 108 4.09 14.43 -28.51
C THR A 108 3.56 13.29 -29.38
N GLY A 109 2.32 12.84 -29.11
CA GLY A 109 1.62 11.84 -29.93
C GLY A 109 1.50 10.45 -29.28
N THR A 110 2.25 10.20 -28.20
CA THR A 110 2.08 9.03 -27.34
C THR A 110 2.49 9.35 -25.90
N ARG A 111 2.20 8.44 -24.97
CA ARG A 111 2.62 8.50 -23.57
C ARG A 111 3.44 7.26 -23.23
N LEU A 112 4.59 7.46 -22.60
CA LEU A 112 5.48 6.39 -22.13
C LEU A 112 5.30 6.16 -20.63
N PRO A 113 5.47 4.92 -20.14
CA PRO A 113 5.54 4.67 -18.70
C PRO A 113 6.85 5.25 -18.14
N PRO A 114 6.80 6.23 -17.22
CA PRO A 114 8.02 6.79 -16.64
C PRO A 114 8.73 5.78 -15.73
N LEU A 115 10.06 5.80 -15.71
CA LEU A 115 10.84 5.04 -14.74
C LEU A 115 11.03 5.83 -13.45
N THR A 116 11.16 5.09 -12.35
CA THR A 116 11.44 5.66 -11.03
C THR A 116 12.94 5.62 -10.73
N LEU A 117 13.45 6.72 -10.18
CA LEU A 117 14.84 6.82 -9.73
C LEU A 117 14.99 6.22 -8.33
N PHE A 118 15.94 5.31 -8.16
CA PHE A 118 16.31 4.81 -6.85
C PHE A 118 17.23 5.81 -6.14
N SER A 119 16.83 6.24 -4.95
CA SER A 119 17.61 7.17 -4.11
C SER A 119 18.36 6.46 -2.98
N GLY A 120 18.21 5.14 -2.85
CA GLY A 120 18.93 4.35 -1.86
C GLY A 120 20.39 4.08 -2.26
N GLY A 121 21.14 3.49 -1.33
CA GLY A 121 22.48 2.99 -1.60
C GLY A 121 22.45 1.73 -2.47
N VAL A 122 23.52 1.53 -3.24
CA VAL A 122 23.79 0.29 -3.98
C VAL A 122 25.15 -0.17 -3.52
N ASP A 123 25.23 -1.40 -3.02
CA ASP A 123 26.44 -1.98 -2.47
C ASP A 123 27.27 -2.69 -3.56
N ASP A 124 28.59 -2.70 -3.39
CA ASP A 124 29.52 -3.34 -4.31
C ASP A 124 29.17 -4.83 -4.48
N GLY A 125 29.13 -5.30 -5.73
CA GLY A 125 28.75 -6.65 -6.09
C GLY A 125 27.25 -6.89 -6.27
N GLU A 126 26.38 -5.91 -5.95
CA GLU A 126 24.95 -6.03 -6.26
C GLU A 126 24.70 -6.20 -7.77
N ALA A 127 23.75 -7.07 -8.12
CA ALA A 127 23.39 -7.27 -9.51
C ALA A 127 22.71 -6.03 -10.10
N VAL A 128 23.23 -5.58 -11.24
CA VAL A 128 22.73 -4.44 -12.00
C VAL A 128 22.41 -4.85 -13.43
N ILE A 129 21.47 -4.14 -14.04
CA ILE A 129 21.00 -4.41 -15.39
C ILE A 129 21.12 -3.15 -16.23
N ALA A 130 21.87 -3.21 -17.32
CA ALA A 130 21.85 -2.17 -18.34
C ALA A 130 20.77 -2.51 -19.38
N LEU A 131 19.87 -1.56 -19.65
CA LEU A 131 18.94 -1.63 -20.78
C LEU A 131 19.28 -0.57 -21.82
N GLY A 132 19.17 -0.92 -23.09
CA GLY A 132 19.38 0.02 -24.18
C GLY A 132 19.30 -0.61 -25.57
N TYR A 133 19.78 0.12 -26.55
CA TYR A 133 19.76 -0.24 -27.97
C TYR A 133 21.18 -0.28 -28.52
N PRO A 134 21.93 -1.35 -28.24
CA PRO A 134 23.33 -1.44 -28.59
C PRO A 134 23.50 -1.59 -30.11
N GLY A 135 24.29 -0.70 -30.70
CA GLY A 135 24.46 -0.57 -32.13
C GLY A 135 25.05 -1.81 -32.81
N ASN A 136 25.81 -2.65 -32.10
CA ASN A 136 26.30 -3.91 -32.65
C ASN A 136 25.18 -4.95 -32.84
N VAL A 137 24.16 -4.96 -31.98
CA VAL A 137 22.96 -5.78 -32.17
C VAL A 137 22.11 -5.22 -33.30
N ASP A 138 21.97 -3.89 -33.35
CA ASP A 138 21.25 -3.23 -34.43
C ASP A 138 21.92 -3.49 -35.79
N VAL A 139 23.25 -3.38 -35.91
CA VAL A 139 23.97 -3.68 -37.17
C VAL A 139 23.86 -5.15 -37.57
N ALA A 140 23.81 -6.07 -36.61
CA ALA A 140 23.64 -7.50 -36.89
C ALA A 140 22.21 -7.85 -37.36
N THR A 141 21.22 -6.99 -37.12
CA THR A 141 19.80 -7.30 -37.35
C THR A 141 19.09 -6.33 -38.31
N ALA A 142 19.60 -5.11 -38.48
CA ALA A 142 19.07 -4.10 -39.37
C ALA A 142 19.49 -4.37 -40.81
N GLN A 143 18.52 -4.32 -41.72
CA GLN A 143 18.73 -4.43 -43.16
C GLN A 143 18.70 -3.06 -43.86
N SER A 144 18.19 -2.03 -43.18
CA SER A 144 18.04 -0.68 -43.70
C SER A 144 18.03 0.38 -42.59
N ALA A 145 18.27 1.66 -42.95
CA ALA A 145 18.14 2.79 -42.03
C ALA A 145 16.72 2.93 -41.42
N ALA A 146 15.70 2.44 -42.14
CA ALA A 146 14.32 2.41 -41.65
C ALA A 146 14.13 1.46 -40.46
N ASP A 147 15.03 0.49 -40.25
CA ASP A 147 14.91 -0.44 -39.13
C ASP A 147 15.23 0.21 -37.77
N PHE A 148 16.03 1.29 -37.77
CA PHE A 148 16.35 2.02 -36.54
C PHE A 148 15.17 2.84 -36.00
N ILE A 149 14.21 3.20 -36.85
CA ILE A 149 13.02 3.96 -36.47
C ILE A 149 11.80 3.07 -36.18
N LYS A 150 11.97 1.75 -36.27
CA LYS A 150 10.93 0.77 -35.90
C LYS A 150 10.99 0.52 -34.39
N PRO A 151 9.84 0.64 -33.68
CA PRO A 151 9.75 0.24 -32.29
C PRO A 151 10.20 -1.20 -32.07
N LEU A 152 11.05 -1.39 -31.06
CA LEU A 152 11.62 -2.69 -30.67
C LEU A 152 11.94 -2.66 -29.17
N GLY A 153 11.80 -3.78 -28.47
CA GLY A 153 12.21 -3.88 -27.07
C GLY A 153 13.71 -3.65 -26.87
N PRO A 154 14.15 -3.06 -25.74
CA PRO A 154 15.57 -2.87 -25.47
C PRO A 154 16.29 -4.20 -25.22
N VAL A 155 17.59 -4.23 -25.48
CA VAL A 155 18.48 -5.33 -25.13
C VAL A 155 18.86 -5.23 -23.66
N ARG A 156 18.88 -6.39 -23.00
CA ARG A 156 19.24 -6.54 -21.58
C ARG A 156 20.65 -7.09 -21.43
N SER A 157 21.47 -6.41 -20.63
CA SER A 157 22.78 -6.89 -20.18
C SER A 157 22.85 -6.87 -18.66
N GLN A 158 23.29 -7.96 -18.04
CA GLN A 158 23.44 -8.07 -16.59
C GLN A 158 24.91 -8.06 -16.17
N GLY A 159 25.21 -7.47 -15.03
CA GLY A 159 26.51 -7.52 -14.39
C GLY A 159 26.42 -7.17 -12.91
N GLY A 160 27.54 -6.81 -12.30
CA GLY A 160 27.63 -6.35 -10.92
C GLY A 160 28.00 -4.88 -10.83
N PHE A 161 27.49 -4.20 -9.80
CA PHE A 161 27.95 -2.88 -9.41
C PHE A 161 29.39 -2.96 -8.89
N ALA A 162 30.26 -2.05 -9.34
CA ALA A 162 31.70 -2.06 -9.09
C ALA A 162 32.20 -0.77 -8.43
N GLY A 163 31.29 0.00 -7.82
CA GLY A 163 31.61 1.17 -7.02
C GLY A 163 31.33 2.51 -7.69
N ARG A 164 31.58 3.59 -6.93
CA ARG A 164 31.38 4.99 -7.35
C ARG A 164 32.72 5.67 -7.59
N ARG A 165 32.81 6.52 -8.61
CA ARG A 165 33.99 7.36 -8.88
C ARG A 165 33.55 8.78 -9.24
N SER A 166 34.42 9.75 -8.99
CA SER A 166 34.29 11.09 -9.55
C SER A 166 35.19 11.19 -10.77
N LEU A 167 34.61 11.40 -11.94
CA LEU A 167 35.34 11.66 -13.18
C LEU A 167 35.10 13.11 -13.59
N THR A 168 36.17 13.90 -13.65
CA THR A 168 36.09 15.34 -14.02
C THR A 168 35.03 16.13 -13.22
N GLY A 169 34.84 15.78 -11.95
CA GLY A 169 33.85 16.43 -11.07
C GLY A 169 32.42 15.87 -11.15
N ILE A 170 32.17 14.89 -12.01
CA ILE A 170 30.88 14.22 -12.18
C ILE A 170 30.89 12.87 -11.48
N GLN A 171 29.86 12.59 -10.68
CA GLN A 171 29.70 11.28 -10.04
C GLN A 171 29.25 10.23 -11.06
N VAL A 172 30.02 9.14 -11.17
CA VAL A 172 29.73 8.00 -12.03
C VAL A 172 29.70 6.70 -11.23
N LEU A 173 28.93 5.75 -11.74
CA LEU A 173 28.80 4.39 -11.27
C LEU A 173 29.58 3.47 -12.21
N LEU A 174 30.41 2.59 -11.65
CA LEU A 174 31.11 1.56 -12.40
C LEU A 174 30.30 0.27 -12.30
N HIS A 175 30.25 -0.49 -13.38
CA HIS A 175 29.61 -1.80 -13.40
C HIS A 175 30.26 -2.74 -14.41
N THR A 176 29.94 -4.02 -14.31
CA THR A 176 30.41 -5.05 -15.25
C THR A 176 29.35 -5.51 -16.26
N ALA A 177 28.14 -4.92 -16.22
CA ALA A 177 27.12 -5.20 -17.24
C ALA A 177 27.64 -4.79 -18.63
N GLY A 178 27.58 -5.72 -19.60
CA GLY A 178 28.11 -5.48 -20.94
C GLY A 178 27.37 -4.36 -21.66
N ILE A 179 28.05 -3.25 -21.91
CA ILE A 179 27.53 -2.12 -22.66
C ILE A 179 28.31 -1.88 -23.95
N ALA A 180 27.64 -1.38 -24.98
CA ALA A 180 28.22 -0.99 -26.25
C ALA A 180 27.71 0.41 -26.65
N ARG A 181 28.32 0.99 -27.71
CA ARG A 181 27.75 2.18 -28.37
C ARG A 181 26.27 1.93 -28.67
N GLY A 182 25.41 2.91 -28.41
CA GLY A 182 23.95 2.78 -28.51
C GLY A 182 23.23 2.56 -27.17
N ASN A 183 23.88 1.98 -26.15
CA ASN A 183 23.32 1.94 -24.78
C ASN A 183 23.38 3.28 -24.06
N SER A 184 24.19 4.22 -24.55
CA SER A 184 24.36 5.56 -23.98
C SER A 184 23.02 6.29 -23.91
N GLY A 185 22.69 6.80 -22.73
CA GLY A 185 21.43 7.46 -22.38
C GLY A 185 20.35 6.51 -21.85
N GLY A 186 20.55 5.19 -21.95
CA GLY A 186 19.68 4.18 -21.37
C GLY A 186 19.94 3.96 -19.87
N PRO A 187 19.05 3.29 -19.13
CA PRO A 187 19.21 3.17 -17.69
C PRO A 187 20.16 2.04 -17.28
N LEU A 188 20.93 2.29 -16.23
CA LEU A 188 21.44 1.26 -15.34
C LEU A 188 20.39 1.05 -14.25
N LEU A 189 19.89 -0.16 -14.10
CA LEU A 189 18.81 -0.54 -13.21
C LEU A 189 19.30 -1.40 -12.06
N ASP A 190 18.67 -1.22 -10.90
CA ASP A 190 18.68 -2.24 -9.86
C ASP A 190 17.80 -3.43 -10.23
N GLN A 191 17.75 -4.43 -9.35
CA GLN A 191 16.95 -5.62 -9.54
C GLN A 191 15.44 -5.31 -9.67
N CYS A 192 14.94 -4.25 -9.05
CA CYS A 192 13.52 -3.88 -9.10
C CYS A 192 13.15 -3.02 -10.32
N GLY A 193 14.04 -2.87 -11.30
CA GLY A 193 13.80 -2.07 -12.50
C GLY A 193 13.82 -0.57 -12.25
N ARG A 194 14.45 -0.12 -11.14
CA ARG A 194 14.58 1.30 -10.80
C ARG A 194 15.92 1.81 -11.26
N VAL A 195 15.95 3.03 -11.79
CA VAL A 195 17.16 3.64 -12.33
C VAL A 195 18.11 3.95 -11.19
N ILE A 196 19.37 3.55 -11.29
CA ILE A 196 20.46 3.96 -10.39
C ILE A 196 21.45 4.90 -11.09
N GLY A 197 21.48 4.87 -12.43
CA GLY A 197 22.23 5.81 -13.24
C GLY A 197 21.88 5.75 -14.73
N VAL A 198 22.49 6.63 -15.51
CA VAL A 198 22.32 6.72 -16.98
C VAL A 198 23.58 6.18 -17.64
N ASN A 199 23.50 5.04 -18.33
CA ASN A 199 24.64 4.42 -19.00
C ASN A 199 25.29 5.42 -19.96
N SER A 200 26.62 5.47 -19.95
CA SER A 200 27.42 6.22 -20.92
C SER A 200 28.54 5.30 -21.41
N ALA A 201 28.69 5.16 -22.73
CA ALA A 201 29.62 4.20 -23.33
C ALA A 201 31.06 4.75 -23.35
N ILE A 202 31.52 5.30 -22.22
CA ILE A 202 32.90 5.77 -22.03
C ILE A 202 33.77 4.57 -21.70
N THR A 203 33.96 3.67 -22.64
CA THR A 203 34.91 2.54 -22.47
C THR A 203 36.18 2.86 -23.25
N LYS A 204 37.27 3.16 -22.54
CA LYS A 204 38.63 3.06 -23.08
C LYS A 204 39.24 1.78 -22.53
N ALA A 205 38.90 0.64 -23.14
CA ALA A 205 39.64 -0.59 -22.90
C ALA A 205 40.57 -0.80 -24.10
N GLU A 206 41.87 -0.96 -23.84
CA GLU A 206 42.79 -1.54 -24.81
C GLU A 206 42.49 -3.04 -24.94
N GLU A 207 42.85 -3.67 -26.06
CA GLU A 207 42.64 -5.11 -26.25
C GLU A 207 43.34 -5.91 -25.13
N GLY A 208 42.54 -6.54 -24.25
CA GLY A 208 43.03 -7.39 -23.16
C GLY A 208 42.57 -6.98 -21.76
N ASP A 209 42.04 -5.77 -21.57
CA ASP A 209 41.59 -5.30 -20.26
C ASP A 209 40.14 -5.68 -19.93
N ALA A 210 39.88 -5.92 -18.64
CA ALA A 210 38.51 -6.05 -18.13
C ALA A 210 37.76 -4.73 -18.34
N SER A 211 36.82 -4.71 -19.28
CA SER A 211 36.05 -3.52 -19.62
C SER A 211 35.00 -3.24 -18.55
N PHE A 212 35.16 -2.14 -17.80
CA PHE A 212 34.10 -1.59 -16.96
C PHE A 212 33.17 -0.71 -17.77
N GLY A 213 31.87 -0.84 -17.53
CA GLY A 213 30.87 0.13 -17.98
C GLY A 213 30.73 1.28 -16.99
N PHE A 214 30.35 2.45 -17.51
CA PHE A 214 30.12 3.66 -16.74
C PHE A 214 28.67 4.11 -16.88
N ALA A 215 28.09 4.58 -15.79
CA ALA A 215 26.80 5.27 -15.80
C ALA A 215 26.88 6.55 -14.98
N ILE A 216 26.31 7.64 -15.48
CA ILE A 216 26.16 8.90 -14.74
C ILE A 216 25.24 8.62 -13.54
N ALA A 217 25.71 8.94 -12.33
CA ALA A 217 24.96 8.61 -11.12
C ALA A 217 23.65 9.41 -11.03
N ASN A 218 22.63 8.82 -10.40
CA ASN A 218 21.36 9.50 -10.16
C ASN A 218 21.47 10.86 -9.45
N SER A 219 22.51 11.09 -8.64
CA SER A 219 22.74 12.40 -8.00
C SER A 219 22.91 13.51 -9.03
N GLU A 220 23.61 13.22 -10.14
CA GLU A 220 23.81 14.17 -11.25
C GLU A 220 22.53 14.34 -12.07
N LEU A 221 21.83 13.22 -12.32
CA LEU A 221 20.54 13.23 -13.02
C LEU A 221 19.50 14.07 -12.24
N VAL A 222 19.42 13.89 -10.93
CA VAL A 222 18.52 14.64 -10.05
C VAL A 222 18.86 16.13 -10.06
N ALA A 223 20.15 16.49 -9.98
CA ALA A 223 20.57 17.88 -10.09
C ALA A 223 20.14 18.50 -11.43
N PHE A 224 20.41 17.82 -12.54
CA PHE A 224 20.01 18.24 -13.88
C PHE A 224 18.49 18.41 -14.02
N LEU A 225 17.70 17.44 -13.54
CA LEU A 225 16.24 17.50 -13.61
C LEU A 225 15.66 18.64 -12.76
N ASN A 226 16.23 18.89 -11.59
CA ASN A 226 15.84 20.02 -10.74
C ASN A 226 16.15 21.37 -11.40
N GLU A 227 17.34 21.52 -12.01
CA GLU A 227 17.72 22.71 -12.78
C GLU A 227 16.76 22.93 -13.97
N ALA A 228 16.36 21.85 -14.64
CA ALA A 228 15.37 21.86 -15.72
C ALA A 228 13.91 22.01 -15.24
N LYS A 229 13.67 22.10 -13.92
CA LYS A 229 12.33 22.13 -13.28
C LYS A 229 11.43 20.98 -13.72
N GLN A 230 12.03 19.81 -13.93
CA GLN A 230 11.35 18.62 -14.40
C GLN A 230 10.99 17.72 -13.21
N PRO A 231 9.70 17.48 -12.91
CA PRO A 231 9.30 16.49 -11.92
C PRO A 231 9.71 15.09 -12.35
N PHE A 232 10.07 14.26 -11.38
CA PHE A 232 10.42 12.85 -11.57
C PHE A 232 9.94 12.01 -10.37
N ALA A 233 9.76 10.71 -10.60
CA ALA A 233 9.46 9.74 -9.54
C ALA A 233 10.76 9.27 -8.88
N SER A 234 10.77 9.16 -7.55
CA SER A 234 11.89 8.58 -6.83
C SER A 234 11.45 7.76 -5.62
N THR A 235 12.19 6.70 -5.28
CA THR A 235 11.95 5.85 -4.13
C THR A 235 13.26 5.40 -3.49
N GLY A 236 13.27 5.29 -2.16
CA GLY A 236 14.37 4.73 -1.37
C GLY A 236 14.04 3.39 -0.73
N VAL A 237 12.88 2.80 -1.04
CA VAL A 237 12.42 1.53 -0.43
C VAL A 237 13.35 0.39 -0.87
N PRO A 238 13.75 -0.55 0.01
CA PRO A 238 14.55 -1.71 -0.41
C PRO A 238 13.88 -2.55 -1.50
N CYS A 239 14.68 -3.15 -2.39
CA CYS A 239 14.14 -4.06 -3.40
C CYS A 239 13.78 -5.41 -2.75
N THR A 240 12.50 -5.76 -2.75
CA THR A 240 12.00 -7.05 -2.24
C THR A 240 11.10 -7.71 -3.26
N SER A 241 11.16 -9.04 -3.38
CA SER A 241 10.29 -9.77 -4.31
C SER A 241 8.81 -9.60 -3.95
N ILE A 242 7.94 -9.63 -4.97
CA ILE A 242 6.49 -9.52 -4.76
C ILE A 242 5.95 -10.68 -3.93
N ASP A 243 6.43 -11.91 -4.15
CA ASP A 243 5.97 -13.07 -3.39
C ASP A 243 6.31 -12.94 -1.90
N GLU A 244 7.52 -12.48 -1.60
CA GLU A 244 7.94 -12.23 -0.24
C GLU A 244 7.10 -11.13 0.40
N ARG A 245 6.87 -10.00 -0.29
CA ARG A 245 6.04 -8.92 0.25
C ARG A 245 4.61 -9.37 0.50
N LEU A 246 3.99 -10.07 -0.45
CA LEU A 246 2.63 -10.59 -0.30
C LEU A 246 2.54 -11.62 0.83
N ARG A 247 3.58 -12.43 1.04
CA ARG A 247 3.65 -13.38 2.15
C ARG A 247 3.72 -12.66 3.49
N GLN A 248 4.65 -11.73 3.67
CA GLN A 248 4.75 -10.95 4.92
C GLN A 248 3.48 -10.16 5.21
N ASP A 249 2.84 -9.61 4.18
CA ASP A 249 1.60 -8.86 4.36
C ASP A 249 0.44 -9.75 4.82
N ARG A 250 0.29 -10.95 4.24
CA ARG A 250 -0.70 -11.94 4.69
C ARG A 250 -0.46 -12.39 6.13
N GLU A 251 0.79 -12.65 6.50
CA GLU A 251 1.18 -13.03 7.86
C GLU A 251 0.90 -11.89 8.87
N ALA A 252 1.19 -10.65 8.49
CA ALA A 252 0.87 -9.49 9.31
C ALA A 252 -0.65 -9.31 9.47
N ALA A 253 -1.42 -9.54 8.41
CA ALA A 253 -2.88 -9.48 8.44
C ALA A 253 -3.49 -10.59 9.32
N SER A 254 -3.00 -11.84 9.22
CA SER A 254 -3.47 -12.95 10.06
C SER A 254 -3.15 -12.72 11.53
N ALA A 255 -1.91 -12.31 11.85
CA ALA A 255 -1.50 -11.99 13.20
C ALA A 255 -2.34 -10.85 13.80
N ALA A 256 -2.65 -9.81 13.00
CA ALA A 256 -3.52 -8.73 13.44
C ALA A 256 -4.97 -9.19 13.70
N SER A 257 -5.48 -10.15 12.92
CA SER A 257 -6.81 -10.74 13.16
C SER A 257 -6.83 -11.56 14.44
N GLU A 258 -5.86 -12.45 14.62
CA GLU A 258 -5.73 -13.27 15.83
C GLU A 258 -5.60 -12.42 17.10
N ALA A 259 -4.85 -11.31 17.03
CA ALA A 259 -4.74 -10.36 18.13
C ALA A 259 -6.07 -9.67 18.45
N ARG A 260 -6.86 -9.28 17.45
CA ARG A 260 -8.21 -8.72 17.65
C ARG A 260 -9.15 -9.75 18.28
N ASP A 261 -9.11 -10.99 17.81
CA ASP A 261 -9.95 -12.06 18.34
C ASP A 261 -9.56 -12.41 19.79
N ALA A 262 -8.27 -12.46 20.09
CA ALA A 262 -7.78 -12.63 21.46
C ALA A 262 -8.23 -11.48 22.38
N GLN A 263 -8.12 -10.23 21.91
CA GLN A 263 -8.58 -9.07 22.66
C GLN A 263 -10.10 -9.12 22.92
N SER A 264 -10.90 -9.44 21.89
CA SER A 264 -12.35 -9.56 22.03
C SER A 264 -12.77 -10.63 23.05
N ARG A 265 -12.06 -11.78 23.07
CA ARG A 265 -12.26 -12.84 24.06
C ARG A 265 -11.86 -12.40 25.47
N ALA A 266 -10.75 -11.69 25.61
CA ALA A 266 -10.32 -11.12 26.88
C ALA A 266 -11.32 -10.09 27.42
N ASP A 267 -11.86 -9.23 26.55
CA ASP A 267 -12.89 -8.24 26.90
C ASP A 267 -14.20 -8.92 27.31
N ALA A 268 -14.63 -9.96 26.58
CA ALA A 268 -15.79 -10.75 26.92
C ALA A 268 -15.62 -11.47 28.27
N ALA A 269 -14.43 -12.02 28.55
CA ALA A 269 -14.13 -12.66 29.83
C ALA A 269 -14.18 -11.65 30.99
N ARG A 270 -13.56 -10.47 30.83
CA ARG A 270 -13.62 -9.38 31.82
C ARG A 270 -15.04 -8.91 32.06
N ALA A 271 -15.85 -8.76 31.01
CA ALA A 271 -17.25 -8.39 31.12
C ALA A 271 -18.08 -9.47 31.85
N ALA A 272 -17.81 -10.75 31.59
CA ALA A 272 -18.47 -11.87 32.28
C ALA A 272 -18.12 -11.91 33.77
N GLU A 273 -16.86 -11.71 34.14
CA GLU A 273 -16.42 -11.64 35.54
C GLU A 273 -17.00 -10.42 36.27
N ALA A 274 -16.98 -9.25 35.63
CA ALA A 274 -17.62 -8.04 36.16
C ALA A 274 -19.12 -8.25 36.39
N ARG A 275 -19.80 -9.00 35.51
CA ARG A 275 -21.21 -9.36 35.69
C ARG A 275 -21.41 -10.33 36.86
N ALA A 276 -20.58 -11.36 36.98
CA ALA A 276 -20.68 -12.32 38.09
C ALA A 276 -20.51 -11.62 39.44
N THR A 277 -19.47 -10.79 39.57
CA THR A 277 -19.22 -9.98 40.77
C THR A 277 -20.34 -9.00 41.08
N ALA A 278 -20.93 -8.35 40.07
CA ALA A 278 -22.09 -7.47 40.24
C ALA A 278 -23.34 -8.22 40.72
N LEU A 279 -23.60 -9.42 40.18
CA LEU A 279 -24.71 -10.29 40.61
C LEU A 279 -24.53 -10.75 42.06
N ASP A 280 -23.31 -11.14 42.45
CA ASP A 280 -23.02 -11.56 43.82
C ASP A 280 -23.12 -10.40 44.81
N ALA A 281 -22.62 -9.22 44.44
CA ALA A 281 -22.80 -8.01 45.25
C ALA A 281 -24.29 -7.64 45.42
N ALA A 282 -25.11 -7.77 44.38
CA ALA A 282 -26.55 -7.52 44.45
C ALA A 282 -27.27 -8.52 45.38
N ARG A 283 -26.88 -9.80 45.34
CA ARG A 283 -27.41 -10.83 46.26
C ARG A 283 -27.06 -10.50 47.71
N LEU A 284 -25.78 -10.24 48.00
CA LEU A 284 -25.32 -9.90 49.35
C LEU A 284 -25.98 -8.60 49.88
N ALA A 285 -26.18 -7.60 49.02
CA ALA A 285 -26.89 -6.39 49.39
C ALA A 285 -28.38 -6.67 49.73
N GLY A 286 -29.03 -7.54 48.97
CA GLY A 286 -30.39 -8.01 49.24
C GLY A 286 -30.49 -8.75 50.58
N GLU A 287 -29.56 -9.66 50.86
CA GLU A 287 -29.47 -10.41 52.12
C GLU A 287 -29.28 -9.46 53.31
N ARG A 288 -28.27 -8.57 53.26
CA ARG A 288 -28.04 -7.56 54.32
C ARG A 288 -29.26 -6.68 54.55
N ARG A 289 -29.95 -6.28 53.48
CA ARG A 289 -31.18 -5.47 53.61
C ARG A 289 -32.25 -6.26 54.34
N ARG A 290 -32.48 -7.53 53.99
CA ARG A 290 -33.44 -8.40 54.68
C ARG A 290 -33.06 -8.62 56.14
N GLU A 291 -31.79 -8.89 56.45
CA GLU A 291 -31.29 -9.04 57.82
C GLU A 291 -31.50 -7.79 58.66
N ASN A 292 -31.23 -6.59 58.11
CA ASN A 292 -31.45 -5.33 58.81
C ASN A 292 -32.92 -5.11 59.20
N TYR A 293 -33.87 -5.48 58.34
CA TYR A 293 -35.31 -5.40 58.67
C TYR A 293 -35.68 -6.41 59.77
N ILE A 294 -35.13 -7.63 59.73
CA ILE A 294 -35.37 -8.64 60.76
C ILE A 294 -34.78 -8.18 62.11
N ALA A 295 -33.56 -7.67 62.10
CA ALA A 295 -32.89 -7.14 63.29
C ALA A 295 -33.68 -5.95 63.88
N LEU A 296 -34.11 -4.99 63.05
CA LEU A 296 -34.94 -3.87 63.50
C LEU A 296 -36.28 -4.35 64.08
N ALA A 297 -36.96 -5.29 63.42
CA ALA A 297 -38.19 -5.86 63.94
C ALA A 297 -37.98 -6.55 65.30
N ALA A 298 -36.89 -7.30 65.47
CA ALA A 298 -36.54 -7.94 66.73
C ALA A 298 -36.23 -6.92 67.84
N VAL A 299 -35.47 -5.86 67.53
CA VAL A 299 -35.18 -4.76 68.49
C VAL A 299 -36.46 -4.05 68.92
N LEU A 300 -37.35 -3.72 67.97
CA LEU A 300 -38.65 -3.12 68.27
C LEU A 300 -39.54 -4.04 69.12
N LEU A 301 -39.51 -5.35 68.85
CA LEU A 301 -40.25 -6.36 69.61
C LEU A 301 -39.78 -6.41 71.07
N VAL A 302 -38.46 -6.49 71.28
CA VAL A 302 -37.85 -6.52 72.62
C VAL A 302 -38.10 -5.20 73.36
N ALA A 303 -37.92 -4.05 72.71
CA ALA A 303 -38.21 -2.75 73.30
C ALA A 303 -39.70 -2.61 73.69
N GLY A 304 -40.61 -3.11 72.83
CA GLY A 304 -42.04 -3.17 73.13
C GLY A 304 -42.33 -4.03 74.36
N ALA A 305 -41.76 -5.23 74.44
CA ALA A 305 -41.91 -6.11 75.60
C ALA A 305 -41.37 -5.49 76.89
N LEU A 306 -40.21 -4.83 76.84
CA LEU A 306 -39.64 -4.11 77.98
C LEU A 306 -40.50 -2.93 78.42
N ALA A 307 -41.09 -2.16 77.49
CA ALA A 307 -41.99 -1.06 77.81
C ALA A 307 -43.27 -1.54 78.50
N ILE A 308 -43.86 -2.65 78.04
CA ILE A 308 -45.03 -3.28 78.69
C ILE A 308 -44.66 -3.82 80.08
N GLY A 309 -43.51 -4.52 80.21
CA GLY A 309 -43.02 -4.97 81.51
C GLY A 309 -42.75 -3.81 82.48
N GLY A 310 -42.19 -2.71 81.98
CA GLY A 310 -41.99 -1.46 82.73
C GLY A 310 -43.30 -0.81 83.15
N ALA A 311 -44.34 -0.84 82.30
CA ALA A 311 -45.69 -0.36 82.62
C ALA A 311 -46.28 -1.12 83.82
N ALA A 312 -46.18 -2.45 83.83
CA ALA A 312 -46.63 -3.29 84.95
C ALA A 312 -45.89 -2.92 86.25
N LEU A 313 -44.59 -2.62 86.17
CA LEU A 313 -43.79 -2.22 87.32
C LEU A 313 -44.09 -0.78 87.80
N LEU A 314 -44.46 0.15 86.90
CA LEU A 314 -44.90 1.50 87.26
C LEU A 314 -46.30 1.51 87.90
N GLU A 315 -47.17 0.59 87.48
CA GLU A 315 -48.50 0.41 88.04
C GLU A 315 -48.43 -0.04 89.51
N THR A 316 -47.52 -0.97 89.84
CA THR A 316 -47.27 -1.37 91.25
C THR A 316 -46.74 -0.22 92.12
N ARG A 317 -46.12 0.82 91.52
CA ARG A 317 -45.65 2.04 92.20
C ARG A 317 -46.70 3.16 92.24
N SER A 318 -47.97 2.89 91.90
CA SER A 318 -49.09 3.86 91.87
C SER A 318 -48.92 5.03 90.88
N ARG A 319 -47.98 4.95 89.91
CA ARG A 319 -47.76 5.99 88.87
C ARG A 319 -48.61 5.72 87.63
N ARG A 320 -49.93 5.69 87.79
CA ARG A 320 -50.88 5.18 86.78
C ARG A 320 -50.83 5.87 85.42
N ARG A 321 -50.65 7.20 85.36
CA ARG A 321 -50.57 7.93 84.08
C ARG A 321 -49.34 7.52 83.26
N GLU A 322 -48.22 7.27 83.91
CA GLU A 322 -46.98 6.86 83.24
C GLU A 322 -47.03 5.39 82.83
N ALA A 323 -47.68 4.53 83.64
CA ALA A 323 -47.92 3.13 83.28
C ALA A 323 -48.75 3.00 81.99
N ILE A 324 -49.82 3.79 81.86
CA ILE A 324 -50.64 3.84 80.62
C ILE A 324 -49.80 4.31 79.43
N GLY A 325 -48.97 5.34 79.61
CA GLY A 325 -48.06 5.83 78.56
C GLY A 325 -47.05 4.76 78.10
N ALA A 326 -46.44 4.04 79.04
CA ALA A 326 -45.49 2.96 78.74
C ALA A 326 -46.17 1.74 78.07
N ALA A 327 -47.38 1.37 78.49
CA ALA A 327 -48.14 0.29 77.85
C ALA A 327 -48.57 0.66 76.42
N ALA A 328 -49.02 1.91 76.21
CA ALA A 328 -49.36 2.41 74.88
C ALA A 328 -48.13 2.44 73.95
N LEU A 329 -46.98 2.92 74.44
CA LEU A 329 -45.72 2.87 73.71
C LEU A 329 -45.33 1.43 73.35
N GLY A 330 -45.46 0.50 74.30
CA GLY A 330 -45.22 -0.92 74.07
C GLY A 330 -46.08 -1.49 72.96
N GLY A 331 -47.40 -1.22 72.99
CA GLY A 331 -48.33 -1.64 71.94
C GLY A 331 -47.98 -1.07 70.56
N VAL A 332 -47.61 0.20 70.49
CA VAL A 332 -47.16 0.84 69.23
C VAL A 332 -45.88 0.18 68.69
N LEU A 333 -44.91 -0.15 69.56
CA LEU A 333 -43.67 -0.81 69.16
C LEU A 333 -43.90 -2.25 68.67
N PHE A 334 -44.87 -2.98 69.24
CA PHE A 334 -45.29 -4.30 68.73
C PHE A 334 -45.89 -4.22 67.33
N ILE A 335 -46.79 -3.25 67.10
CA ILE A 335 -47.38 -3.02 65.77
C ILE A 335 -46.28 -2.63 64.77
N ALA A 336 -45.38 -1.72 65.15
CA ALA A 336 -44.25 -1.30 64.32
C ALA A 336 -43.32 -2.48 63.98
N SER A 337 -43.03 -3.36 64.94
CA SER A 337 -42.25 -4.59 64.72
C SER A 337 -42.90 -5.49 63.67
N ALA A 338 -44.21 -5.75 63.79
CA ALA A 338 -44.95 -6.56 62.83
C ALA A 338 -44.93 -5.93 61.43
N VAL A 339 -45.18 -4.62 61.32
CA VAL A 339 -45.12 -3.89 60.05
C VAL A 339 -43.75 -4.03 59.40
N VAL A 340 -42.65 -3.74 60.13
CA VAL A 340 -41.27 -3.86 59.63
C VAL A 340 -40.97 -5.30 59.16
N PHE A 341 -41.45 -6.32 59.88
CA PHE A 341 -41.26 -7.72 59.51
C PHE A 341 -41.99 -8.11 58.20
N PHE A 342 -43.20 -7.57 57.98
CA PHE A 342 -44.01 -7.89 56.80
C PHE A 342 -43.63 -7.09 55.55
N ILE A 343 -43.14 -5.84 55.71
CA ILE A 343 -42.67 -5.02 54.57
C ILE A 343 -41.23 -5.37 54.13
N ARG A 344 -40.56 -6.32 54.78
CA ARG A 344 -39.20 -6.72 54.41
C ARG A 344 -39.16 -7.18 52.95
N PRO A 345 -38.09 -6.87 52.19
CA PRO A 345 -37.98 -7.33 50.81
C PRO A 345 -37.86 -8.86 50.75
N PHE A 346 -38.64 -9.47 49.85
CA PHE A 346 -38.60 -10.91 49.55
C PHE A 346 -37.74 -11.22 48.31
N ASP A 347 -37.62 -10.28 47.38
CA ASP A 347 -36.90 -10.46 46.12
C ASP A 347 -35.58 -9.68 46.08
N VAL A 348 -34.61 -10.24 45.35
CA VAL A 348 -33.37 -9.56 45.00
C VAL A 348 -33.63 -8.70 43.76
N VAL A 349 -33.55 -7.38 43.90
CA VAL A 349 -33.59 -6.47 42.75
C VAL A 349 -32.25 -6.53 42.04
N LEU A 350 -32.20 -7.20 40.89
CA LEU A 350 -31.01 -7.25 40.05
C LEU A 350 -30.81 -5.91 39.32
N PRO A 351 -29.57 -5.39 39.22
CA PRO A 351 -29.32 -4.16 38.48
C PRO A 351 -29.60 -4.37 36.98
N GLU A 352 -30.16 -3.35 36.30
CA GLU A 352 -30.46 -3.38 34.85
C GLU A 352 -29.22 -3.68 33.99
N THR A 353 -28.02 -3.36 34.47
CA THR A 353 -26.73 -3.69 33.82
C THR A 353 -26.43 -5.20 33.79
N ALA A 354 -27.22 -6.02 34.50
CA ALA A 354 -27.16 -7.48 34.43
C ALA A 354 -28.05 -8.08 33.32
N ALA A 355 -28.81 -7.26 32.57
CA ALA A 355 -29.50 -7.68 31.36
C ALA A 355 -28.50 -7.94 30.21
N SER A 356 -28.81 -8.92 29.36
CA SER A 356 -27.95 -9.54 28.35
C SER A 356 -27.06 -8.58 27.55
N PRO A 357 -25.85 -9.01 27.14
CA PRO A 357 -24.96 -8.16 26.36
C PRO A 357 -25.64 -7.81 25.03
N SER A 358 -25.65 -6.52 24.70
CA SER A 358 -25.44 -6.16 23.31
C SER A 358 -24.08 -6.75 22.93
N PRO A 359 -23.94 -7.52 21.85
CA PRO A 359 -22.65 -8.08 21.46
C PRO A 359 -21.62 -6.95 21.47
N ALA A 360 -20.45 -7.22 22.08
CA ALA A 360 -19.30 -6.32 21.99
C ALA A 360 -19.22 -5.89 20.52
N PRO A 361 -19.14 -4.58 20.21
CA PRO A 361 -19.26 -4.13 18.83
C PRO A 361 -18.19 -4.85 18.03
N THR A 362 -18.61 -5.88 17.26
CA THR A 362 -17.80 -6.45 16.19
C THR A 362 -17.40 -5.23 15.40
N ALA A 363 -16.10 -4.91 15.35
CA ALA A 363 -15.61 -3.63 14.85
C ALA A 363 -16.40 -3.27 13.60
N ALA A 364 -17.40 -2.39 13.76
CA ALA A 364 -18.47 -2.31 12.78
C ALA A 364 -17.81 -1.85 11.49
N ALA A 365 -18.04 -2.54 10.37
CA ALA A 365 -17.46 -2.17 9.09
C ALA A 365 -17.59 -0.65 8.93
N ARG A 366 -16.44 0.04 8.94
CA ARG A 366 -16.42 1.49 9.04
C ARG A 366 -16.57 2.06 7.64
N PHE A 367 -17.78 2.53 7.35
CA PHE A 367 -18.12 3.25 6.13
C PHE A 367 -18.06 4.77 6.39
N GLY A 368 -18.03 5.56 5.31
CA GLY A 368 -17.91 7.02 5.35
C GLY A 368 -16.51 7.53 4.99
N LYS A 369 -16.23 8.78 5.36
CA LYS A 369 -15.00 9.50 4.99
C LYS A 369 -13.77 9.01 5.74
N MET A 370 -12.77 8.59 4.98
CA MET A 370 -11.51 8.06 5.45
C MET A 370 -10.34 8.67 4.68
N LEU A 371 -9.24 8.92 5.40
CA LEU A 371 -7.94 9.25 4.83
C LEU A 371 -7.06 8.00 4.89
N CYS A 372 -6.67 7.49 3.72
CA CYS A 372 -5.81 6.34 3.54
C CYS A 372 -4.39 6.80 3.22
N ARG A 373 -3.48 6.60 4.19
CA ARG A 373 -2.07 6.91 4.04
C ARG A 373 -1.29 5.69 3.59
N VAL A 374 -0.34 5.86 2.68
CA VAL A 374 0.51 4.75 2.25
C VAL A 374 1.28 4.18 3.45
N ALA A 375 1.39 2.85 3.50
CA ALA A 375 2.19 2.11 4.46
C ALA A 375 3.39 1.50 3.72
N PRO A 376 4.52 2.24 3.56
CA PRO A 376 5.67 1.77 2.79
C PRO A 376 6.23 0.44 3.30
N GLU A 377 6.15 0.19 4.61
CA GLU A 377 6.62 -1.03 5.26
C GLU A 377 5.84 -2.29 4.86
N ARG A 378 4.59 -2.10 4.42
CA ARG A 378 3.70 -3.16 3.89
C ARG A 378 3.62 -3.17 2.37
N SER A 379 4.22 -2.18 1.72
CA SER A 379 4.12 -1.99 0.27
C SER A 379 5.37 -2.49 -0.46
N ARG A 380 5.18 -2.93 -1.70
CA ARG A 380 6.23 -3.09 -2.69
C ARG A 380 6.09 -1.93 -3.67
N ILE A 381 7.03 -0.98 -3.63
CA ILE A 381 7.02 0.23 -4.48
C ILE A 381 8.19 0.15 -5.48
N ASN A 382 7.86 0.19 -6.77
CA ASN A 382 8.82 0.06 -7.87
C ASN A 382 8.82 1.29 -8.76
N LEU A 383 7.85 1.38 -9.66
CA LEU A 383 7.81 2.38 -10.73
C LEU A 383 6.81 3.51 -10.43
N SER A 384 6.15 3.50 -9.27
CA SER A 384 5.20 4.54 -8.88
C SER A 384 5.67 5.44 -7.73
N THR A 385 5.01 6.59 -7.63
CA THR A 385 5.06 7.47 -6.45
C THR A 385 3.66 7.50 -5.80
N PRO A 386 3.40 6.63 -4.82
CA PRO A 386 2.09 6.55 -4.17
C PRO A 386 1.74 7.88 -3.48
N LYS A 387 0.45 8.22 -3.48
CA LYS A 387 -0.10 9.42 -2.83
C LYS A 387 -1.20 8.99 -1.88
N ASP A 388 -1.40 9.76 -0.83
CA ASP A 388 -2.52 9.56 0.09
C ASP A 388 -3.86 9.65 -0.67
N VAL A 389 -4.80 8.79 -0.29
CA VAL A 389 -6.10 8.66 -0.94
C VAL A 389 -7.20 9.03 0.06
N THR A 390 -8.09 9.93 -0.32
CA THR A 390 -9.32 10.19 0.44
C THR A 390 -10.45 9.40 -0.18
N ILE A 391 -11.13 8.60 0.64
CA ILE A 391 -12.25 7.75 0.24
C ILE A 391 -13.47 8.10 1.09
N ASP A 392 -14.65 8.11 0.50
CA ASP A 392 -15.94 8.22 1.16
C ASP A 392 -16.79 7.03 0.71
N TRP A 393 -17.02 6.10 1.62
CA TRP A 393 -17.68 4.83 1.31
C TRP A 393 -19.14 4.83 1.71
N GLU A 394 -20.00 4.53 0.74
CA GLU A 394 -21.39 4.18 0.96
C GLU A 394 -21.55 2.66 1.12
N ARG A 395 -22.63 2.22 1.78
CA ARG A 395 -22.85 0.79 2.09
C ARG A 395 -23.11 -0.07 0.85
N ASP A 396 -23.51 0.54 -0.25
CA ASP A 396 -23.81 -0.13 -1.52
C ASP A 396 -22.56 -0.30 -2.42
N GLY A 397 -21.38 0.09 -1.91
CA GLY A 397 -20.11 0.00 -2.63
C GLY A 397 -19.80 1.20 -3.51
N CYS A 398 -20.58 2.28 -3.40
CA CYS A 398 -20.26 3.53 -4.05
C CYS A 398 -19.13 4.26 -3.31
N MET A 399 -18.03 4.55 -4.02
CA MET A 399 -16.92 5.35 -3.50
C MET A 399 -16.98 6.77 -4.06
N ASN A 400 -16.93 7.76 -3.15
CA ASN A 400 -16.93 9.20 -3.44
C ASN A 400 -18.14 9.66 -4.29
N GLY A 401 -19.27 8.94 -4.26
CA GLY A 401 -20.44 9.24 -5.10
C GLY A 401 -20.23 9.00 -6.61
N ARG A 402 -19.11 8.37 -7.02
CA ARG A 402 -18.67 8.37 -8.44
C ARG A 402 -18.31 6.99 -8.96
N THR A 403 -17.64 6.17 -8.17
CA THR A 403 -17.09 4.90 -8.64
C THR A 403 -17.76 3.75 -7.94
N GLN A 404 -18.47 2.91 -8.69
CA GLN A 404 -19.05 1.67 -8.17
C GLN A 404 -17.97 0.60 -8.02
N TYR A 405 -17.80 0.08 -6.80
CA TYR A 405 -17.02 -1.12 -6.51
C TYR A 405 -17.95 -2.34 -6.51
N ALA A 406 -17.40 -3.51 -6.85
CA ALA A 406 -18.10 -4.78 -6.74
C ALA A 406 -17.78 -5.44 -5.40
N GLU A 407 -18.75 -6.15 -4.85
CA GLU A 407 -18.56 -6.95 -3.64
C GLU A 407 -17.81 -8.25 -3.99
N ASN A 408 -16.80 -8.57 -3.18
CA ASN A 408 -15.97 -9.77 -3.31
C ASN A 408 -15.70 -10.33 -1.91
N GLY A 409 -16.62 -11.19 -1.45
CA GLY A 409 -16.59 -11.70 -0.07
C GLY A 409 -16.83 -10.58 0.94
N SER A 410 -15.90 -10.38 1.87
CA SER A 410 -15.95 -9.30 2.87
C SER A 410 -15.34 -7.98 2.39
N LYS A 411 -14.89 -7.92 1.13
CA LYS A 411 -14.14 -6.80 0.57
C LYS A 411 -14.86 -6.21 -0.63
N TRP A 412 -14.45 -5.01 -0.98
CA TRP A 412 -14.92 -4.31 -2.16
C TRP A 412 -13.78 -4.09 -3.12
N ASP A 413 -13.95 -4.42 -4.40
CA ASP A 413 -12.91 -4.23 -5.39
C ASP A 413 -13.36 -3.48 -6.66
N ARG A 414 -12.40 -2.76 -7.24
CA ARG A 414 -12.54 -2.06 -8.51
C ARG A 414 -11.31 -2.28 -9.36
N ILE A 415 -11.50 -2.77 -10.58
CA ILE A 415 -10.44 -2.82 -11.58
C ILE A 415 -10.48 -1.56 -12.44
N LEU A 416 -9.38 -0.80 -12.43
CA LEU A 416 -9.17 0.36 -13.27
C LEU A 416 -8.31 -0.03 -14.48
N VAL A 417 -8.91 0.08 -15.67
CA VAL A 417 -8.22 -0.07 -16.94
C VAL A 417 -8.25 1.30 -17.66
N PRO A 418 -7.17 2.08 -17.64
CA PRO A 418 -7.12 3.41 -18.25
C PRO A 418 -7.04 3.33 -19.79
N ASN A 419 -7.40 4.44 -20.46
CA ASN A 419 -7.34 4.55 -21.92
C ASN A 419 -5.92 4.79 -22.44
N GLU A 420 -5.12 5.56 -21.71
CA GLU A 420 -3.84 6.09 -22.20
C GLU A 420 -2.63 5.47 -21.50
N ASP A 421 -2.79 5.01 -20.25
CA ASP A 421 -1.70 4.40 -19.50
C ASP A 421 -1.65 2.88 -19.73
N GLN A 422 -0.46 2.29 -19.57
CA GLN A 422 -0.21 0.85 -19.72
C GLN A 422 -0.21 0.12 -18.36
N THR A 423 -1.08 0.56 -17.45
CA THR A 423 -1.16 0.03 -16.09
C THR A 423 -2.60 -0.28 -15.74
N VAL A 424 -2.86 -1.53 -15.33
CA VAL A 424 -4.14 -1.92 -14.73
C VAL A 424 -3.98 -1.93 -13.22
N SER A 425 -4.91 -1.31 -12.51
CA SER A 425 -4.95 -1.32 -11.05
C SER A 425 -6.14 -2.14 -10.56
N ILE A 426 -5.91 -3.07 -9.64
CA ILE A 426 -6.97 -3.65 -8.81
C ILE A 426 -6.95 -2.93 -7.46
N LEU A 427 -7.97 -2.11 -7.25
CA LEU A 427 -8.20 -1.40 -6.01
C LEU A 427 -9.09 -2.25 -5.11
N GLU A 428 -8.69 -2.48 -3.87
CA GLU A 428 -9.48 -3.28 -2.92
C GLU A 428 -9.58 -2.54 -1.59
N TYR A 429 -10.76 -2.54 -0.99
CA TYR A 429 -11.02 -2.00 0.34
C TYR A 429 -11.55 -3.09 1.26
N ASP A 430 -10.86 -3.28 2.38
CA ASP A 430 -11.28 -4.12 3.50
C ASP A 430 -11.76 -3.22 4.64
N ALA A 431 -13.09 -3.14 4.79
CA ALA A 431 -13.73 -2.28 5.78
C ALA A 431 -13.50 -2.74 7.24
N ALA A 432 -13.27 -4.04 7.45
CA ALA A 432 -13.00 -4.60 8.78
C ALA A 432 -11.55 -4.34 9.19
N ALA A 433 -10.60 -4.50 8.25
CA ALA A 433 -9.19 -4.22 8.47
C ALA A 433 -8.82 -2.74 8.29
N GLN A 434 -9.75 -1.90 7.85
CA GLN A 434 -9.52 -0.50 7.46
C GLN A 434 -8.30 -0.33 6.54
N THR A 435 -8.14 -1.28 5.62
CA THR A 435 -6.99 -1.37 4.73
C THR A 435 -7.47 -1.17 3.31
N TYR A 436 -6.78 -0.31 2.58
CA TYR A 436 -6.98 -0.11 1.15
C TYR A 436 -5.73 -0.60 0.42
N THR A 437 -5.89 -1.32 -0.68
CA THR A 437 -4.77 -1.83 -1.48
C THR A 437 -4.93 -1.44 -2.94
N ASP A 438 -3.81 -1.27 -3.62
CA ASP A 438 -3.72 -1.02 -5.06
C ASP A 438 -2.67 -1.97 -5.64
N SER A 439 -3.17 -3.00 -6.33
CA SER A 439 -2.35 -3.98 -7.04
C SER A 439 -2.17 -3.53 -8.48
N ARG A 440 -0.94 -3.19 -8.86
CA ARG A 440 -0.67 -2.64 -10.19
C ARG A 440 0.00 -3.68 -11.08
N TYR A 441 -0.54 -3.78 -12.28
CA TYR A 441 -0.08 -4.65 -13.35
C TYR A 441 0.42 -3.77 -14.48
N TYR A 442 1.70 -3.83 -14.77
CA TYR A 442 2.33 -3.13 -15.85
C TYR A 442 2.33 -4.03 -17.09
N LEU A 443 1.33 -3.83 -17.94
CA LEU A 443 1.01 -4.72 -19.05
C LEU A 443 1.69 -4.28 -20.35
N THR A 444 1.85 -5.22 -21.28
CA THR A 444 2.23 -4.91 -22.67
C THR A 444 1.09 -4.23 -23.41
N ALA A 445 1.38 -3.58 -24.54
CA ALA A 445 0.36 -2.97 -25.39
C ALA A 445 -0.77 -3.94 -25.79
N SER A 446 -0.44 -5.20 -26.12
CA SER A 446 -1.44 -6.22 -26.50
C SER A 446 -2.31 -6.65 -25.33
N GLN A 447 -1.72 -6.85 -24.16
CA GLN A 447 -2.45 -7.16 -22.92
C GLN A 447 -3.39 -6.00 -22.53
N MET A 448 -2.95 -4.75 -22.68
CA MET A 448 -3.80 -3.58 -22.44
C MET A 448 -4.94 -3.46 -23.44
N GLU A 449 -4.72 -3.78 -24.72
CA GLU A 449 -5.79 -3.83 -25.71
C GLU A 449 -6.87 -4.85 -25.32
N GLN A 450 -6.46 -6.04 -24.90
CA GLN A 450 -7.37 -7.07 -24.38
C GLN A 450 -8.12 -6.59 -23.14
N ALA A 451 -7.44 -6.01 -22.17
CA ALA A 451 -8.06 -5.47 -20.95
C ALA A 451 -9.08 -4.35 -21.26
N ARG A 452 -8.74 -3.43 -22.19
CA ARG A 452 -9.63 -2.34 -22.62
C ARG A 452 -10.86 -2.88 -23.36
N LYS A 453 -10.70 -3.94 -24.17
CA LYS A 453 -11.80 -4.64 -24.82
C LYS A 453 -12.76 -5.25 -23.79
N LEU A 454 -12.25 -5.96 -22.79
CA LEU A 454 -13.06 -6.52 -21.71
C LEU A 454 -13.78 -5.43 -20.88
N ARG A 455 -13.08 -4.34 -20.57
CA ARG A 455 -13.64 -3.15 -19.90
C ARG A 455 -14.79 -2.50 -20.69
N SER A 456 -14.85 -2.65 -22.02
CA SER A 456 -15.92 -2.04 -22.82
C SER A 456 -17.30 -2.69 -22.67
N ALA A 457 -17.38 -3.87 -22.04
CA ALA A 457 -18.62 -4.62 -21.85
C ALA A 457 -19.65 -3.89 -20.94
N VAL A 458 -19.19 -3.14 -19.95
CA VAL A 458 -20.01 -2.36 -19.01
C VAL A 458 -19.88 -0.88 -19.35
N LYS A 459 -21.02 -0.18 -19.50
CA LYS A 459 -21.06 1.21 -19.98
C LYS A 459 -21.47 2.25 -18.94
N PHE A 460 -22.04 1.84 -17.81
CA PHE A 460 -22.37 2.80 -16.76
C PHE A 460 -21.09 3.31 -16.09
N LYS A 461 -21.07 4.61 -15.78
CA LYS A 461 -19.88 5.34 -15.31
C LYS A 461 -20.04 5.96 -13.92
N ALA A 462 -21.17 5.71 -13.28
CA ALA A 462 -21.54 6.26 -11.98
C ALA A 462 -21.90 5.13 -11.02
N CYS A 463 -22.10 5.46 -9.75
CA CYS A 463 -22.70 4.55 -8.81
C CYS A 463 -24.12 4.18 -9.24
N THR A 464 -24.54 2.96 -8.91
CA THR A 464 -25.83 2.44 -9.36
C THR A 464 -26.55 1.69 -8.25
N THR A 465 -27.86 1.91 -8.17
CA THR A 465 -28.75 1.16 -7.28
C THR A 465 -29.28 -0.11 -7.95
N SER A 466 -28.99 -0.34 -9.24
CA SER A 466 -29.45 -1.51 -9.99
C SER A 466 -28.62 -2.75 -9.66
N GLU A 467 -29.27 -3.77 -9.12
CA GLU A 467 -28.62 -5.07 -8.85
C GLU A 467 -28.06 -5.72 -10.12
N ALA A 468 -28.80 -5.64 -11.23
CA ALA A 468 -28.36 -6.19 -12.51
C ALA A 468 -27.08 -5.51 -13.02
N GLU A 469 -26.95 -4.19 -12.83
CA GLU A 469 -25.75 -3.45 -13.23
C GLU A 469 -24.55 -3.79 -12.33
N ARG A 470 -24.77 -3.97 -11.02
CA ARG A 470 -23.71 -4.42 -10.09
C ARG A 470 -23.22 -5.83 -10.42
N LEU A 471 -24.13 -6.75 -10.77
CA LEU A 471 -23.76 -8.10 -11.21
C LEU A 471 -22.98 -8.08 -12.53
N ALA A 472 -23.41 -7.27 -13.50
CA ALA A 472 -22.70 -7.11 -14.77
C ALA A 472 -21.28 -6.56 -14.58
N LEU A 473 -21.12 -5.60 -13.64
CA LEU A 473 -19.80 -5.12 -13.25
C LEU A 473 -18.97 -6.25 -12.64
N GLN A 474 -19.50 -6.99 -11.68
CA GLN A 474 -18.77 -8.10 -11.05
C GLN A 474 -18.27 -9.13 -12.08
N GLN A 475 -19.12 -9.55 -13.03
CA GLN A 475 -18.75 -10.46 -14.11
C GLN A 475 -17.64 -9.89 -15.00
N GLN A 476 -17.72 -8.61 -15.35
CA GLN A 476 -16.67 -7.94 -16.11
C GLN A 476 -15.34 -7.93 -15.34
N GLN A 477 -15.35 -7.63 -14.04
CA GLN A 477 -14.13 -7.58 -13.24
C GLN A 477 -13.47 -8.96 -13.14
N ILE A 478 -14.26 -10.03 -13.02
CA ILE A 478 -13.76 -11.41 -13.07
C ILE A 478 -13.05 -11.66 -14.40
N ALA A 479 -13.71 -11.34 -15.53
CA ALA A 479 -13.13 -11.53 -16.86
C ALA A 479 -11.82 -10.74 -17.07
N ILE A 480 -11.75 -9.51 -16.56
CA ILE A 480 -10.50 -8.72 -16.61
C ILE A 480 -9.43 -9.37 -15.73
N ARG A 481 -9.76 -9.77 -14.50
CA ARG A 481 -8.82 -10.40 -13.56
C ARG A 481 -8.22 -11.68 -14.14
N ASP A 482 -9.03 -12.52 -14.79
CA ASP A 482 -8.58 -13.76 -15.41
C ASP A 482 -7.63 -13.52 -16.61
N ALA A 483 -7.69 -12.34 -17.22
CA ALA A 483 -6.78 -11.93 -18.29
C ALA A 483 -5.48 -11.30 -17.80
N LEU A 484 -5.37 -10.98 -16.50
CA LEU A 484 -4.16 -10.40 -15.92
C LEU A 484 -3.13 -11.47 -15.56
N PRO A 485 -1.84 -11.11 -15.50
CA PRO A 485 -0.82 -11.96 -14.90
C PRO A 485 -1.21 -12.41 -13.48
N PRO A 486 -0.73 -13.57 -13.01
CA PRO A 486 -1.10 -14.12 -11.70
C PRO A 486 -0.58 -13.29 -10.51
N ARG A 487 0.43 -12.44 -10.74
CA ARG A 487 1.03 -11.57 -9.73
C ARG A 487 1.07 -10.14 -10.24
N PRO A 488 0.82 -9.15 -9.37
CA PRO A 488 1.05 -7.75 -9.72
C PRO A 488 2.56 -7.46 -9.73
N ASP A 489 2.95 -6.45 -10.49
CA ASP A 489 4.32 -5.93 -10.52
C ASP A 489 4.59 -5.05 -9.28
N GLU A 490 3.57 -4.32 -8.83
CA GLU A 490 3.63 -3.41 -7.69
C GLU A 490 2.43 -3.62 -6.76
N TRP A 491 2.64 -3.52 -5.45
CA TRP A 491 1.62 -3.77 -4.44
C TRP A 491 1.66 -2.68 -3.39
N LEU A 492 0.64 -1.84 -3.36
CA LEU A 492 0.55 -0.71 -2.45
C LEU A 492 -0.48 -1.02 -1.37
N VAL A 493 -0.09 -0.81 -0.11
CA VAL A 493 -0.96 -0.96 1.05
C VAL A 493 -1.12 0.40 1.71
N TYR A 494 -2.35 0.73 2.06
CA TYR A 494 -2.71 1.97 2.73
C TYR A 494 -3.44 1.66 4.03
N ARG A 495 -3.11 2.41 5.08
CA ARG A 495 -3.82 2.39 6.36
C ARG A 495 -4.84 3.52 6.36
N CYS A 496 -6.11 3.18 6.49
CA CYS A 496 -7.21 4.14 6.46
C CYS A 496 -7.67 4.51 7.88
N THR A 497 -7.72 5.81 8.16
CA THR A 497 -8.27 6.37 9.40
C THR A 497 -9.44 7.29 9.08
N PRO A 498 -10.43 7.45 9.98
CA PRO A 498 -11.51 8.42 9.78
C PRO A 498 -10.94 9.80 9.44
N ALA A 499 -11.47 10.41 8.38
CA ALA A 499 -11.10 11.78 8.02
C ALA A 499 -11.83 12.73 8.98
N SER A 500 -11.06 13.65 9.58
CA SER A 500 -11.57 14.70 10.48
C SER A 500 -12.34 15.77 9.74
#